data_AF-A0A165LHM1-F1
#
_entry.id   AF-A0A165LHM1-F1
#
_cell.length_a   1.000
_cell.length_b   1.000
_cell.length_c   1.000
_cell.angle_alpha   90.00
_cell.angle_beta   90.00
_cell.angle_gamma   90.00
#
_symmetry.space_group_name_H-M   'P 1'
#
loop_
_entity.id
_entity.type
_entity.pdbx_description
1 polymer ?
#
loop_
_entity_poly.entity_id
_entity_poly.type
_entity_poly.pdbx_seq_one_letter_code
_entity_poly.pdbx_strand_id
1 'polypeptide(L)'
;MRPTQIRHSDMPGPRVYNLWWGDRTLPRQKGITQYAMSPVRQRAAYHMLRNWIFNGYRRMSGQVGYWIIPFGLGYGTYAWAKRYDAYLNSKAGHIAAQAEH
;
A
#
# COMPACT_ATOMS: atom_id res chain seq x y z
N MET A 1 8.29 38.62 -32.13
CA MET A 1 9.22 37.52 -31.83
C MET A 1 10.39 38.09 -31.04
N ARG A 2 10.66 37.62 -29.82
CA ARG A 2 11.82 38.08 -29.04
C ARG A 2 13.03 37.22 -29.44
N PRO A 3 14.11 37.79 -30.03
CA PRO A 3 15.22 37.03 -30.61
C PRO A 3 16.03 36.16 -29.63
N THR A 4 15.76 36.25 -28.32
CA THR A 4 16.56 35.63 -27.26
C THR A 4 15.86 34.48 -26.54
N GLN A 5 14.68 34.05 -26.99
CA GLN A 5 13.97 32.95 -26.34
C GLN A 5 14.51 31.60 -26.83
N ILE A 6 14.82 30.70 -25.89
CA ILE A 6 15.24 29.32 -26.17
C ILE A 6 14.18 28.66 -27.07
N ARG A 7 14.60 28.13 -28.22
CA ARG A 7 13.71 27.44 -29.15
C ARG A 7 13.30 26.11 -28.52
N HIS A 8 12.11 26.07 -27.94
CA HIS A 8 11.49 24.81 -27.53
C HIS A 8 11.04 24.05 -28.79
N SER A 9 11.16 22.71 -28.77
CA SER A 9 10.82 21.86 -29.93
C SER A 9 9.32 21.83 -30.22
N ASP A 10 8.48 22.23 -29.25
CA ASP A 10 7.02 22.13 -29.29
C ASP A 10 6.33 23.49 -29.07
N MET A 11 5.06 23.60 -29.48
CA MET A 11 4.19 24.73 -29.13
C MET A 11 4.02 24.82 -27.60
N PRO A 12 3.98 26.02 -27.00
CA PRO A 12 3.78 26.17 -25.57
C PRO A 12 2.47 25.51 -25.11
N GLY A 13 2.59 24.43 -24.33
CA GLY A 13 1.47 23.73 -23.72
C GLY A 13 1.03 24.34 -22.39
N PRO A 14 -0.12 23.90 -21.84
CA PRO A 14 -0.55 24.28 -20.49
C PRO A 14 0.45 23.78 -19.44
N ARG A 15 0.40 24.34 -18.22
CA ARG A 15 1.23 23.87 -17.10
C ARG A 15 0.84 22.44 -16.74
N VAL A 16 1.82 21.56 -16.61
CA VAL A 16 1.66 20.16 -16.25
C VAL A 16 2.56 19.79 -15.07
N TYR A 17 2.14 18.81 -14.28
CA TYR A 17 2.93 18.24 -13.18
C TYR A 17 3.67 16.95 -13.58
N ASN A 18 3.52 16.52 -14.83
CA ASN A 18 4.29 15.43 -15.43
C ASN A 18 5.40 16.04 -16.28
N LEU A 19 6.63 15.93 -15.80
CA LEU A 19 7.78 16.67 -16.32
C LEU A 19 8.71 15.75 -17.13
N TRP A 20 9.50 16.34 -18.01
CA TRP A 20 10.50 15.60 -18.81
C TRP A 20 11.90 15.70 -18.22
N TRP A 21 12.82 14.86 -18.71
CA TRP A 21 14.23 14.94 -18.35
C TRP A 21 14.80 16.33 -18.66
N GLY A 22 15.39 16.96 -17.65
CA GLY A 22 15.96 18.30 -17.75
C GLY A 22 15.01 19.46 -17.43
N ASP A 23 13.75 19.16 -17.07
CA ASP A 23 12.80 20.18 -16.62
C ASP A 23 13.27 20.86 -15.32
N ARG A 24 13.06 22.17 -15.22
CA ARG A 24 13.52 23.05 -14.13
C ARG A 24 12.38 23.57 -13.25
N THR A 25 11.17 23.07 -13.43
CA THR A 25 9.99 23.43 -12.62
C THR A 25 10.03 22.81 -11.22
N LEU A 26 10.82 21.76 -11.01
CA LEU A 26 11.06 21.16 -9.69
C LEU A 26 11.85 22.10 -8.77
N PRO A 27 11.72 21.94 -7.44
CA PRO A 27 12.57 22.64 -6.48
C PRO A 27 14.05 22.46 -6.80
N ARG A 28 14.81 23.56 -6.76
CA ARG A 28 16.24 23.55 -7.08
C ARG A 28 16.99 22.74 -6.02
N GLN A 29 17.67 21.68 -6.45
CA GLN A 29 18.52 20.86 -5.60
C GLN A 29 19.98 21.32 -5.73
N LYS A 30 20.63 21.63 -4.61
CA LYS A 30 22.04 22.03 -4.56
C LYS A 30 22.72 21.35 -3.35
N GLY A 31 23.93 20.84 -3.54
CA GLY A 31 24.73 20.24 -2.47
C GLY A 31 24.42 18.77 -2.14
N ILE A 32 23.64 18.08 -2.99
CA ILE A 32 23.37 16.64 -2.84
C ILE A 32 24.36 15.88 -3.73
N THR A 33 25.13 14.96 -3.14
CA THR A 33 26.04 14.07 -3.87
C THR A 33 25.54 12.64 -3.73
N GLN A 34 25.34 11.96 -4.86
CA GLN A 34 24.86 10.58 -4.92
C GLN A 34 25.95 9.67 -5.49
N TYR A 35 26.16 8.54 -4.84
CA TYR A 35 27.09 7.50 -5.28
C TYR A 35 26.31 6.22 -5.60
N ALA A 36 26.75 5.51 -6.62
CA ALA A 36 26.19 4.22 -7.00
C ALA A 36 27.31 3.30 -7.51
N MET A 37 27.15 1.99 -7.28
CA MET A 37 28.04 0.96 -7.79
C MET A 37 27.36 0.23 -8.95
N SER A 38 28.13 -0.09 -10.00
CA SER A 38 27.58 -0.81 -11.16
C SER A 38 26.96 -2.15 -10.73
N PRO A 39 25.75 -2.51 -11.22
CA PRO A 39 25.08 -3.76 -10.83
C PRO A 39 25.89 -5.01 -11.14
N VAL A 40 26.71 -5.01 -12.21
CA VAL A 40 27.57 -6.14 -12.59
C VAL A 40 28.73 -6.36 -11.61
N ARG A 41 28.96 -5.43 -10.69
CA ARG A 41 29.96 -5.54 -9.61
C ARG A 41 29.33 -5.93 -8.27
N GLN A 42 28.01 -6.14 -8.21
CA GLN A 42 27.28 -6.48 -6.99
C GLN A 42 26.68 -7.89 -7.09
N ARG A 43 26.47 -8.53 -5.95
CA ARG A 43 25.73 -9.80 -5.85
C ARG A 43 24.23 -9.50 -5.78
N ALA A 44 23.48 -9.86 -6.82
CA ALA A 44 22.07 -9.47 -6.97
C ALA A 44 21.16 -9.87 -5.78
N ALA A 45 21.33 -11.07 -5.22
CA ALA A 45 20.46 -11.62 -4.17
C ALA A 45 21.15 -11.75 -2.80
N TYR A 46 22.18 -10.95 -2.54
CA TYR A 46 22.93 -11.04 -1.27
C TYR A 46 22.01 -10.73 -0.07
N HIS A 47 21.97 -11.66 0.90
CA HIS A 47 21.11 -11.60 2.10
C HIS A 47 19.61 -11.43 1.85
N MET A 48 19.10 -11.77 0.66
CA MET A 48 17.68 -11.60 0.34
C MET A 48 16.76 -12.24 1.39
N LEU A 49 17.00 -13.52 1.74
CA LEU A 49 16.17 -14.25 2.72
C LEU A 49 16.31 -13.69 4.13
N ARG A 50 17.56 -13.50 4.60
CA ARG A 50 17.83 -12.93 5.93
C ARG A 50 17.17 -11.57 6.09
N ASN A 51 17.36 -10.67 5.11
CA ASN A 51 16.80 -9.33 5.14
C ASN A 51 15.27 -9.37 5.01
N TRP A 52 14.71 -10.26 4.20
CA TRP A 52 13.27 -10.40 4.06
C TRP A 52 12.60 -10.83 5.35
N ILE A 53 13.16 -11.78 6.10
CA ILE A 53 12.59 -12.22 7.38
C ILE A 53 12.54 -11.05 8.38
N PHE A 54 13.68 -10.39 8.63
CA PHE A 54 13.74 -9.34 9.65
C PHE A 54 13.03 -8.05 9.23
N ASN A 55 13.25 -7.59 7.99
CA ASN A 55 12.59 -6.38 7.51
C ASN A 55 11.13 -6.61 7.16
N GLY A 56 10.77 -7.81 6.68
CA GLY A 56 9.38 -8.20 6.43
C GLY A 56 8.59 -8.17 7.72
N TYR A 57 9.07 -8.83 8.78
CA TYR A 57 8.43 -8.77 10.09
C TYR A 57 8.30 -7.34 10.61
N ARG A 58 9.39 -6.56 10.58
CA ARG A 58 9.37 -5.15 11.02
C ARG A 58 8.35 -4.30 10.27
N ARG A 59 8.17 -4.53 8.96
CA ARG A 59 7.20 -3.80 8.13
C ARG A 59 5.78 -4.26 8.38
N MET A 60 5.59 -5.58 8.54
CA MET A 60 4.28 -6.16 8.84
C MET A 60 3.79 -5.71 10.22
N SER A 61 4.62 -5.77 11.25
CA SER A 61 4.22 -5.44 12.63
C SER A 61 3.67 -4.02 12.77
N GLY A 62 4.27 -3.04 12.07
CA GLY A 62 3.75 -1.65 12.06
C GLY A 62 2.41 -1.49 11.35
N GLN A 63 2.00 -2.45 10.53
CA GLN A 63 0.74 -2.42 9.78
C GLN A 63 -0.32 -3.38 10.34
N VAL A 64 0.07 -4.33 11.22
CA VAL A 64 -0.83 -5.34 11.80
C VAL A 64 -2.09 -4.73 12.36
N GLY A 65 -1.99 -3.66 13.16
CA GLY A 65 -3.16 -3.02 13.76
C GLY A 65 -4.22 -2.57 12.75
N TYR A 66 -3.81 -2.05 11.59
CA TYR A 66 -4.74 -1.50 10.60
C TYR A 66 -5.58 -2.56 9.89
N TRP A 67 -5.03 -3.75 9.66
CA TRP A 67 -5.77 -4.81 8.97
C TRP A 67 -6.33 -5.87 9.92
N ILE A 68 -5.68 -6.14 11.06
CA ILE A 68 -6.13 -7.19 11.97
C ILE A 68 -7.44 -6.84 12.66
N ILE A 69 -7.67 -5.56 12.95
CA ILE A 69 -8.92 -5.08 13.56
C ILE A 69 -10.11 -5.31 12.63
N PRO A 70 -10.14 -4.79 11.38
CA PRO A 70 -11.26 -5.03 10.48
C PRO A 70 -11.42 -6.51 10.12
N PHE A 71 -10.33 -7.27 9.97
CA PHE A 71 -10.42 -8.72 9.76
C PHE A 71 -11.03 -9.44 10.96
N GLY A 72 -10.60 -9.11 12.17
CA GLY A 72 -11.13 -9.69 13.41
C GLY A 72 -12.61 -9.40 13.59
N LEU A 73 -13.03 -8.15 13.34
CA LEU A 73 -14.44 -7.76 13.39
C LEU A 73 -15.27 -8.49 12.33
N GLY A 74 -14.81 -8.51 11.08
CA GLY A 74 -15.52 -9.16 9.99
C GLY A 74 -15.66 -10.66 10.21
N TYR A 75 -14.57 -11.35 10.54
CA TYR A 75 -14.58 -12.78 10.79
C TYR A 75 -15.35 -13.14 12.07
N GLY A 76 -15.19 -12.36 13.14
CA GLY A 76 -15.93 -12.55 14.39
C GLY A 76 -17.44 -12.43 14.20
N THR A 77 -17.88 -11.40 13.48
CA THR A 77 -19.31 -11.19 13.17
C THR A 77 -19.85 -12.33 12.31
N TYR A 78 -19.12 -12.74 11.28
CA TYR A 78 -19.50 -13.88 10.43
C TYR A 78 -19.61 -15.19 11.22
N ALA A 79 -18.62 -15.50 12.07
CA ALA A 79 -18.61 -16.72 12.87
C ALA A 79 -19.75 -16.75 13.89
N TRP A 80 -20.07 -15.60 14.50
CA TRP A 80 -21.23 -15.47 15.38
C TRP A 80 -22.53 -15.68 14.60
N ALA A 81 -22.73 -14.96 13.49
CA ALA A 81 -23.95 -15.04 12.69
C ALA A 81 -24.23 -16.47 12.21
N LYS A 82 -23.19 -17.19 11.75
CA LYS A 82 -23.31 -18.59 11.33
C LYS A 82 -23.74 -19.52 12.46
N ARG A 83 -23.20 -19.34 13.67
CA ARG A 83 -23.60 -20.14 14.85
C ARG A 83 -25.02 -19.82 15.30
N TYR A 84 -25.38 -18.54 15.26
CA TYR A 84 -26.71 -18.08 15.63
C TYR A 84 -27.77 -18.59 14.66
N ASP A 85 -27.52 -18.52 13.36
CA ASP A 85 -28.38 -19.09 12.32
C ASP A 85 -28.58 -20.61 12.50
N ALA A 86 -27.50 -21.35 12.77
CA ALA A 86 -27.59 -22.78 13.06
C ALA A 86 -28.41 -23.09 14.33
N TYR A 87 -28.32 -22.24 15.36
CA TYR A 87 -29.12 -22.36 16.58
C TYR A 87 -30.60 -22.09 16.31
N LEU A 88 -30.93 -21.04 15.57
CA LEU A 88 -32.32 -20.72 15.22
C LEU A 88 -33.00 -21.84 14.43
N ASN A 89 -32.26 -22.50 13.54
CA ASN A 89 -32.74 -23.65 12.77
C ASN A 89 -32.65 -24.99 13.54
N SER A 90 -32.27 -24.97 14.83
CA SER A 90 -32.21 -26.16 15.67
C SER A 90 -33.51 -26.37 16.45
N LYS A 91 -33.78 -27.61 16.87
CA LYS A 91 -34.95 -27.93 17.71
C LYS A 91 -35.01 -27.07 18.98
N ALA A 92 -33.87 -26.84 19.63
CA ALA A 92 -33.79 -26.02 20.82
C ALA A 92 -34.14 -24.54 20.54
N GLY A 93 -33.71 -24.02 19.39
CA GLY A 93 -34.07 -22.68 18.94
C GLY A 93 -35.57 -22.53 18.67
N HIS A 94 -36.18 -23.52 18.01
CA HIS A 94 -37.63 -23.52 17.78
C HIS A 94 -38.44 -23.59 19.08
N ILE A 95 -38.01 -24.39 20.07
CA ILE A 95 -38.66 -24.47 21.39
C ILE A 95 -38.54 -23.14 22.13
N ALA A 96 -37.36 -22.53 22.14
CA ALA A 96 -37.14 -21.22 22.77
C ALA A 96 -38.01 -20.13 22.11
N ALA A 97 -38.07 -20.10 20.77
CA ALA A 97 -38.92 -19.16 20.05
C ALA A 97 -40.41 -19.36 20.31
N GLN A 98 -40.88 -20.62 20.46
CA GLN A 98 -42.27 -20.91 20.83
C GLN A 98 -42.60 -20.57 22.28
N ALA A 99 -41.63 -20.62 23.19
CA ALA A 99 -41.84 -20.28 24.60
C ALA A 99 -41.97 -18.75 24.84
N GLU A 100 -41.53 -17.93 23.89
CA GLU A 100 -41.68 -16.47 23.95
C GLU A 100 -42.98 -15.94 23.30
N HIS A 101 -43.79 -16.82 22.70
CA HIS A 101 -45.13 -16.52 22.16
C HIS A 101 -46.23 -16.95 23.14
#